data_AF-A0A816SJW8-F1
#
_entry.id   AF-A0A816SJW8-F1
#
_cell.length_a   1.000
_cell.length_b   1.000
_cell.length_c   1.000
_cell.angle_alpha   90.00
_cell.angle_beta   90.00
_cell.angle_gamma   90.00
#
_symmetry.space_group_name_H-M   'P 1'
#
loop_
_entity.id
_entity.type
_entity.pdbx_description
1 polymer ?
#
loop_
_entity_poly.entity_id
_entity_poly.type
_entity_poly.pdbx_seq_one_letter_code
_entity_poly.pdbx_strand_id
1 'polypeptide(L)'
;MLMHDSFNDVNNDDSSIVLDGNFRQIMSGVSEAYINAESWQSRREILSILAPKLSLKLMQSSVPGITKGRFSSPRLHARKYGVGSKVEVTTKVVQRFDDCQIAHFVDFIVSPHVCTDLPFGEKVLKLSSGVELFIPNTIRNMGPTRIVDQYLFYCKEMCSDFEPLGKSSLFTILEICKASTRKSLLGINYFAAEGGEAFDGIKKLIEDKAALSMDSERLIENLKRARFYLKSDYKVHVRRSSDIADHCCAYALSDLKGQNFVQDCDHEHDQSCIECSNLSNTLNETERFIKETETDEELLDRAVKKFQSYRESIEAWKAHLLRSINQDLCRENLLNKLSNDEIYLNLDWAMKFLPVKSREPQSEFFDKRGISWHITV
;
A
#
# COMPACT_ATOMS: atom_id res chain seq x y z
N MET A 1 -68.97 3.11 6.39
CA MET A 1 -69.21 3.35 7.83
C MET A 1 -68.28 4.48 8.24
N LEU A 2 -68.80 5.70 8.26
CA LEU A 2 -68.05 6.94 8.51
C LEU A 2 -67.79 7.04 10.02
N MET A 3 -66.54 6.85 10.46
CA MET A 3 -66.11 7.30 11.77
C MET A 3 -65.70 8.77 11.65
N HIS A 4 -66.49 9.64 12.28
CA HIS A 4 -66.21 11.06 12.41
C HIS A 4 -64.90 11.27 13.18
N ASP A 5 -63.94 11.97 12.56
CA ASP A 5 -62.72 12.47 13.21
C ASP A 5 -63.08 13.63 14.15
N SER A 6 -63.33 13.33 15.43
CA SER A 6 -63.76 14.31 16.44
C SER A 6 -62.64 15.16 17.06
N PHE A 7 -61.51 15.38 16.38
CA PHE A 7 -60.40 16.16 16.95
C PHE A 7 -59.81 17.27 16.07
N ASN A 8 -60.38 17.56 14.90
CA ASN A 8 -59.83 18.57 13.99
C ASN A 8 -60.39 19.99 14.14
N ASP A 9 -61.38 20.23 14.99
CA ASP A 9 -61.86 21.58 15.30
C ASP A 9 -61.57 21.92 16.76
N VAL A 10 -60.37 22.44 17.00
CA VAL A 10 -60.14 23.32 18.16
C VAL A 10 -59.84 24.70 17.60
N ASN A 11 -60.86 25.54 17.70
CA ASN A 11 -60.84 26.96 17.41
C ASN A 11 -59.62 27.65 18.01
N ASN A 12 -59.13 28.61 17.25
CA ASN A 12 -57.91 29.35 17.47
C ASN A 12 -58.10 30.51 18.47
N ASP A 13 -58.77 30.26 19.60
CA ASP A 13 -59.01 31.23 20.66
C ASP A 13 -58.70 30.65 22.05
N ASP A 14 -58.20 31.51 22.92
CA ASP A 14 -57.65 31.23 24.25
C ASP A 14 -58.40 30.14 25.04
N SER A 15 -57.71 29.04 25.32
CA SER A 15 -58.07 28.15 26.43
C SER A 15 -56.83 27.38 26.88
N SER A 16 -56.58 27.43 28.19
CA SER A 16 -55.64 26.55 28.89
C SER A 16 -55.99 25.10 28.56
N ILE A 17 -55.18 24.47 27.70
CA ILE A 17 -55.39 23.08 27.31
C ILE A 17 -55.16 22.22 28.55
N VAL A 18 -56.24 21.80 29.22
CA VAL A 18 -56.19 20.83 30.32
C VAL A 18 -55.87 19.47 29.71
N LEU A 19 -54.57 19.20 29.59
CA LEU A 19 -54.08 17.89 29.16
C LEU A 19 -54.30 16.87 30.26
N ASP A 20 -55.10 15.85 29.96
CA ASP A 20 -55.30 14.66 30.79
C ASP A 20 -53.97 14.09 31.30
N GLY A 21 -53.94 13.58 32.54
CA GLY A 21 -52.72 13.11 33.20
C GLY A 21 -52.01 12.00 32.41
N ASN A 22 -52.79 11.11 31.79
CA ASN A 22 -52.29 10.05 30.93
C ASN A 22 -51.69 10.59 29.62
N PHE A 23 -52.29 11.66 29.06
CA PHE A 23 -51.76 12.29 27.85
C PHE A 23 -50.39 12.94 28.10
N ARG A 24 -50.21 13.58 29.26
CA ARG A 24 -48.91 14.18 29.63
C ARG A 24 -47.80 13.12 29.78
N GLN A 25 -48.12 11.97 30.36
CA GLN A 25 -47.15 10.86 30.47
C GLN A 25 -46.75 10.31 29.10
N ILE A 26 -47.71 10.12 28.19
CA ILE A 26 -47.43 9.66 26.81
C ILE A 26 -46.56 10.68 26.07
N MET A 27 -46.88 11.98 26.18
CA MET A 27 -46.09 13.03 25.54
C MET A 27 -44.68 13.14 26.13
N SER A 28 -44.51 12.92 27.43
CA SER A 28 -43.20 12.89 28.09
C SER A 28 -42.35 11.73 27.55
N GLY A 29 -42.91 10.53 27.45
CA GLY A 29 -42.19 9.35 26.92
C GLY A 29 -41.78 9.51 25.45
N VAL A 30 -42.63 10.14 24.62
CA VAL A 30 -42.27 10.42 23.22
C VAL A 30 -41.22 11.53 23.11
N SER A 31 -41.26 12.53 23.99
CA SER A 31 -40.24 13.59 24.06
C SER A 31 -38.87 13.02 24.46
N GLU A 32 -38.84 12.11 25.42
CA GLU A 32 -37.64 11.39 25.84
C GLU A 32 -37.08 10.51 24.71
N ALA A 33 -37.93 9.73 24.03
CA ALA A 33 -37.53 8.93 22.87
C ALA A 33 -37.00 9.80 21.71
N TYR A 34 -37.57 10.99 21.51
CA TYR A 34 -37.10 11.95 20.50
C TYR A 34 -35.73 12.55 20.84
N ILE A 35 -35.48 12.89 22.11
CA ILE A 35 -34.19 13.41 22.58
C ILE A 35 -33.11 12.34 22.46
N ASN A 36 -33.41 11.10 22.87
CA ASN A 36 -32.47 9.98 22.90
C ASN A 36 -32.16 9.40 21.51
N ALA A 37 -32.94 9.74 20.47
CA ALA A 37 -32.67 9.29 19.12
C ALA A 37 -31.45 10.02 18.51
N GLU A 38 -30.45 9.25 18.06
CA GLU A 38 -29.20 9.76 17.48
C GLU A 38 -29.36 10.32 16.06
N SER A 39 -30.24 9.71 15.26
CA SER A 39 -30.46 10.08 13.85
C SER A 39 -31.75 10.87 13.64
N TRP A 40 -31.73 11.76 12.63
CA TRP A 40 -32.95 12.48 12.23
C TRP A 40 -34.03 11.54 11.68
N GLN A 41 -33.64 10.42 11.08
CA GLN A 41 -34.53 9.40 10.57
C GLN A 41 -35.34 8.77 11.70
N SER A 42 -34.68 8.34 12.78
CA SER A 42 -35.34 7.79 13.97
C SER A 42 -36.24 8.81 14.65
N ARG A 43 -35.79 10.07 14.75
CA ARG A 43 -36.62 11.19 15.25
C ARG A 43 -37.87 11.42 14.40
N ARG A 44 -37.75 11.33 13.07
CA ARG A 44 -38.87 11.48 12.14
C ARG A 44 -39.85 10.30 12.23
N GLU A 45 -39.36 9.08 12.45
CA GLU A 45 -40.19 7.88 12.66
C GLU A 45 -41.01 8.01 13.95
N ILE A 46 -40.37 8.37 15.07
CA ILE A 46 -41.04 8.58 16.37
C ILE A 46 -42.10 9.68 16.27
N LEU A 47 -41.77 10.82 15.67
CA LEU A 47 -42.72 11.91 15.49
C LEU A 47 -43.86 11.59 14.52
N SER A 48 -43.70 10.60 13.64
CA SER A 48 -44.75 10.21 12.68
C SER A 48 -45.97 9.57 13.35
N ILE A 49 -45.83 9.11 14.61
CA ILE A 49 -46.89 8.55 15.44
C ILE A 49 -47.86 9.64 15.92
N LEU A 50 -47.31 10.80 16.29
CA LEU A 50 -48.08 11.89 16.91
C LEU A 50 -48.43 13.01 15.93
N ALA A 51 -47.54 13.34 14.99
CA ALA A 51 -47.71 14.50 14.11
C ALA A 51 -48.97 14.47 13.21
N PRO A 52 -49.51 13.32 12.77
CA PRO A 52 -50.79 13.27 12.06
C PRO A 52 -52.01 13.56 12.94
N LYS A 53 -51.90 13.34 14.26
CA LYS A 53 -53.02 13.35 15.22
C LYS A 53 -53.07 14.60 16.10
N LEU A 54 -51.97 15.35 16.21
CA LEU A 54 -51.84 16.51 17.10
C LEU A 54 -51.58 17.80 16.34
N SER A 55 -51.99 18.94 16.91
CA SER A 55 -51.70 20.27 16.36
C SER A 55 -50.26 20.70 16.64
N LEU A 56 -49.72 21.60 15.80
CA LEU A 56 -48.35 22.09 15.94
C LEU A 56 -48.11 22.79 17.30
N LYS A 57 -49.09 23.56 17.78
CA LYS A 57 -49.00 24.26 19.08
C LYS A 57 -48.85 23.27 20.24
N LEU A 58 -49.57 22.15 20.20
CA LEU A 58 -49.53 21.12 21.23
C LEU A 58 -48.25 20.27 21.20
N MET A 59 -47.69 20.06 20.00
CA MET A 59 -46.38 19.41 19.85
C MET A 59 -45.25 20.31 20.37
N GLN A 60 -45.33 21.62 20.16
CA GLN A 60 -44.33 22.58 20.62
C GLN A 60 -44.33 22.76 22.14
N SER A 61 -45.46 22.58 22.82
CA SER A 61 -45.53 22.63 24.28
C SER A 61 -44.90 21.41 24.96
N SER A 62 -44.78 20.28 24.24
CA SER A 62 -44.35 19.01 24.81
C SER A 62 -42.95 18.56 24.36
N VAL A 63 -42.52 18.99 23.17
CA VAL A 63 -41.19 18.66 22.61
C VAL A 63 -40.47 19.96 22.24
N PRO A 64 -39.35 20.29 22.92
CA PRO A 64 -38.64 21.55 22.69
C PRO A 64 -38.00 21.60 21.29
N GLY A 65 -38.16 22.73 20.60
CA GLY A 65 -37.44 23.03 19.34
C GLY A 65 -38.04 22.46 18.05
N ILE A 66 -39.31 22.03 18.04
CA ILE A 66 -39.99 21.61 16.80
C ILE A 66 -40.31 22.82 15.91
N THR A 67 -39.69 22.86 14.73
CA THR A 67 -39.99 23.82 13.66
C THR A 67 -41.12 23.31 12.74
N LYS A 68 -41.76 24.21 11.99
CA LYS A 68 -42.83 23.85 11.02
C LYS A 68 -42.41 22.72 10.07
N GLY A 69 -41.16 22.75 9.58
CA GLY A 69 -40.61 21.70 8.70
C GLY A 69 -40.41 20.35 9.41
N ARG A 70 -40.05 20.36 10.70
CA ARG A 70 -39.93 19.16 11.53
C ARG A 70 -41.27 18.57 11.96
N PHE A 71 -42.35 19.33 11.80
CA PHE A 71 -43.73 18.86 12.00
C PHE A 71 -44.39 18.36 10.71
N SER A 72 -44.10 18.96 9.55
CA SER A 72 -44.64 18.51 8.26
C SER A 72 -43.96 17.23 7.73
N SER A 73 -42.65 17.07 7.95
CA SER A 73 -41.88 15.92 7.44
C SER A 73 -42.35 14.57 8.01
N PRO A 74 -42.64 14.41 9.32
CA PRO A 74 -43.19 13.18 9.88
C PRO A 74 -44.63 12.87 9.40
N ARG A 75 -45.44 13.89 9.09
CA ARG A 75 -46.78 13.69 8.49
C ARG A 75 -46.71 13.16 7.07
N LEU A 76 -45.77 13.67 6.27
CA LEU A 76 -45.50 13.15 4.93
C LEU A 76 -44.99 11.71 5.00
N HIS A 77 -44.13 11.41 5.97
CA HIS A 77 -43.64 10.07 6.23
C HIS A 77 -44.77 9.10 6.58
N ALA A 78 -45.63 9.45 7.54
CA ALA A 78 -46.79 8.65 7.93
C ALA A 78 -47.73 8.35 6.75
N ARG A 79 -47.95 9.34 5.87
CA ARG A 79 -48.77 9.18 4.66
C ARG A 79 -48.13 8.27 3.60
N LYS A 80 -46.81 8.31 3.45
CA LYS A 80 -46.11 7.64 2.35
C LYS A 80 -45.64 6.22 2.70
N TYR A 81 -45.22 5.99 3.94
CA TYR A 81 -44.59 4.73 4.37
C TYR A 81 -45.33 4.06 5.55
N GLY A 82 -46.35 4.71 6.10
CA GLY A 82 -47.06 4.26 7.31
C GLY A 82 -46.50 4.88 8.59
N VAL A 83 -47.30 4.82 9.65
CA VAL A 83 -46.99 5.39 10.96
C VAL A 83 -45.93 4.53 11.66
N GLY A 84 -44.81 5.14 12.05
CA GLY A 84 -43.73 4.47 12.79
C GLY A 84 -42.90 3.45 11.98
N SER A 85 -43.14 3.35 10.67
CA SER A 85 -42.43 2.40 9.80
C SER A 85 -40.96 2.78 9.63
N LYS A 86 -40.04 1.82 9.77
CA LYS A 86 -38.62 2.04 9.43
C LYS A 86 -38.46 2.08 7.92
N VAL A 87 -37.87 3.14 7.39
CA VAL A 87 -37.51 3.23 5.97
C VAL A 87 -36.04 2.85 5.84
N GLU A 88 -35.76 1.69 5.27
CA GLU A 88 -34.41 1.30 4.92
C GLU A 88 -33.83 2.33 3.95
N VAL A 89 -32.72 2.95 4.33
CA VAL A 89 -31.97 3.83 3.44
C VAL A 89 -31.27 2.93 2.43
N THR A 90 -31.91 2.69 1.29
CA THR A 90 -31.18 2.19 0.12
C THR A 90 -30.15 3.25 -0.23
N THR A 91 -28.90 3.02 0.12
CA THR A 91 -27.77 3.79 -0.38
C THR A 91 -27.81 3.68 -1.89
N LYS A 92 -28.29 4.73 -2.56
CA LYS A 92 -28.15 4.84 -4.00
C LYS A 92 -26.66 4.99 -4.28
N VAL A 93 -26.01 3.88 -4.65
CA VAL A 93 -24.69 3.91 -5.25
C VAL A 93 -24.87 4.63 -6.58
N VAL A 94 -24.47 5.90 -6.64
CA VAL A 94 -24.42 6.63 -7.90
C VAL A 94 -23.20 6.08 -8.64
N GLN A 95 -23.41 5.21 -9.62
CA GLN A 95 -22.37 4.76 -10.53
C GLN A 95 -22.01 5.97 -11.42
N ARG A 96 -20.87 6.60 -11.12
CA ARG A 96 -20.37 7.79 -11.83
C ARG A 96 -19.46 7.45 -13.01
N PHE A 97 -19.28 6.16 -13.30
CA PHE A 97 -18.30 5.68 -14.26
C PHE A 97 -19.02 4.94 -15.38
N ASP A 98 -18.53 5.13 -16.60
CA ASP A 98 -18.96 4.36 -17.75
C ASP A 98 -18.24 3.00 -17.75
N ASP A 99 -19.01 1.93 -17.95
CA ASP A 99 -18.50 0.56 -17.87
C ASP A 99 -17.48 0.28 -19.00
N CYS A 100 -17.64 0.91 -20.17
CA CYS A 100 -16.69 0.79 -21.26
C CYS A 100 -15.32 1.39 -20.88
N GLN A 101 -15.31 2.51 -20.13
CA GLN A 101 -14.05 3.12 -19.69
C GLN A 101 -13.27 2.23 -18.71
N ILE A 102 -14.00 1.55 -17.82
CA ILE A 102 -13.40 0.60 -16.87
C ILE A 102 -12.88 -0.62 -17.62
N ALA A 103 -13.71 -1.21 -18.50
CA ALA A 103 -13.33 -2.39 -19.28
C ALA A 103 -12.06 -2.15 -20.09
N HIS A 104 -11.97 -1.01 -20.80
CA HIS A 104 -10.80 -0.66 -21.60
C HIS A 104 -9.51 -0.58 -20.76
N PHE A 105 -9.59 0.01 -19.56
CA PHE A 105 -8.44 0.05 -18.68
C PHE A 105 -8.09 -1.32 -18.08
N VAL A 106 -9.10 -2.14 -17.74
CA VAL A 106 -8.89 -3.51 -17.25
C VAL A 106 -8.21 -4.37 -18.33
N ASP A 107 -8.64 -4.27 -19.59
CA ASP A 107 -8.01 -4.98 -20.71
C ASP A 107 -6.56 -4.54 -20.91
N PHE A 108 -6.29 -3.23 -20.81
CA PHE A 108 -4.93 -2.71 -20.89
C PHE A 108 -4.02 -3.28 -19.79
N ILE A 109 -4.48 -3.31 -18.54
CA ILE A 109 -3.66 -3.79 -17.42
C ILE A 109 -3.47 -5.31 -17.44
N VAL A 110 -4.41 -6.08 -18.01
CA VAL A 110 -4.29 -7.54 -18.17
C VAL A 110 -3.46 -7.91 -19.40
N SER A 111 -3.24 -6.96 -20.32
CA SER A 111 -2.45 -7.21 -21.52
C SER A 111 -1.04 -7.76 -21.22
N PRO A 112 -0.47 -8.60 -22.10
CA PRO A 112 0.89 -9.13 -21.95
C PRO A 112 1.98 -8.06 -21.85
N HIS A 113 1.67 -6.82 -22.28
CA HIS A 113 2.58 -5.69 -22.16
C HIS A 113 2.74 -5.23 -20.71
N VAL A 114 1.67 -5.32 -19.92
CA VAL A 114 1.60 -4.80 -18.55
C VAL A 114 1.72 -5.92 -17.51
N CYS A 115 1.12 -7.09 -17.76
CA CYS A 115 1.15 -8.23 -16.86
C CYS A 115 1.80 -9.47 -17.49
N THR A 116 2.42 -10.27 -16.62
CA THR A 116 2.91 -11.62 -16.93
C THR A 116 2.26 -12.60 -15.97
N ASP A 117 1.73 -13.70 -16.50
CA ASP A 117 1.19 -14.79 -15.69
C ASP A 117 2.32 -15.59 -15.05
N LEU A 118 2.19 -15.90 -13.75
CA LEU A 118 3.13 -16.79 -13.08
C LEU A 118 2.77 -18.25 -13.34
N PRO A 119 3.77 -19.12 -13.58
CA PRO A 119 3.56 -20.56 -13.69
C PRO A 119 3.25 -21.23 -12.34
N PHE A 120 3.38 -20.51 -11.22
CA PHE A 120 3.19 -21.04 -9.87
C PHE A 120 2.39 -20.08 -8.97
N GLY A 121 1.39 -20.64 -8.29
CA GLY A 121 0.49 -19.93 -7.38
C GLY A 121 -0.81 -19.47 -8.07
N GLU A 122 -1.93 -19.69 -7.38
CA GLU A 122 -3.27 -19.38 -7.87
C GLU A 122 -4.00 -18.44 -6.89
N LYS A 123 -4.90 -17.63 -7.43
CA LYS A 123 -5.82 -16.77 -6.69
C LYS A 123 -7.26 -17.20 -6.97
N VAL A 124 -8.05 -17.29 -5.91
CA VAL A 124 -9.48 -17.60 -6.00
C VAL A 124 -10.27 -16.29 -6.12
N LEU A 125 -11.01 -16.13 -7.21
CA LEU A 125 -12.03 -15.09 -7.35
C LEU A 125 -13.40 -15.67 -7.01
N LYS A 126 -14.06 -15.09 -6.00
CA LYS A 126 -15.46 -15.38 -5.68
C LYS A 126 -16.36 -14.43 -6.44
N LEU A 127 -17.17 -14.95 -7.35
CA LEU A 127 -18.20 -14.18 -8.03
C LEU A 127 -19.38 -13.91 -7.09
N SER A 128 -20.17 -12.87 -7.39
CA SER A 128 -21.42 -12.57 -6.68
C SER A 128 -22.46 -13.69 -6.77
N SER A 129 -22.32 -14.59 -7.75
CA SER A 129 -23.10 -15.82 -7.90
C SER A 129 -22.69 -16.95 -6.95
N GLY A 130 -21.62 -16.77 -6.16
CA GLY A 130 -21.05 -17.79 -5.28
C GLY A 130 -20.10 -18.78 -5.98
N VAL A 131 -19.88 -18.62 -7.28
CA VAL A 131 -18.95 -19.45 -8.05
C VAL A 131 -17.50 -19.01 -7.77
N GLU A 132 -16.63 -19.99 -7.55
CA GLU A 132 -15.19 -19.78 -7.35
C GLU A 132 -14.44 -20.02 -8.67
N LEU A 133 -13.65 -19.04 -9.08
CA LEU A 133 -12.77 -19.11 -10.26
C LEU A 133 -11.31 -19.11 -9.81
N PHE A 134 -10.52 -20.03 -10.35
CA PHE A 134 -9.09 -20.13 -10.10
C PHE A 134 -8.34 -19.42 -11.22
N ILE A 135 -7.57 -18.38 -10.88
CA ILE A 135 -6.78 -17.61 -11.83
C ILE A 135 -5.31 -17.67 -11.41
N PRO A 136 -4.37 -17.84 -12.34
CA PRO A 136 -2.94 -17.74 -12.03
C PRO A 136 -2.61 -16.41 -11.35
N ASN A 137 -1.63 -16.42 -10.44
CA ASN A 137 -1.11 -15.18 -9.91
C ASN A 137 -0.48 -14.35 -11.03
N THR A 138 -0.88 -13.09 -11.11
CA THR A 138 -0.37 -12.15 -12.11
C THR A 138 0.68 -11.23 -11.49
N ILE A 139 1.74 -11.00 -12.25
CA ILE A 139 2.75 -10.00 -11.93
C ILE A 139 2.62 -8.82 -12.89
N ARG A 140 2.52 -7.60 -12.34
CA ARG A 140 2.69 -6.36 -13.10
C ARG A 140 4.17 -6.12 -13.38
N ASN A 141 4.53 -6.00 -14.65
CA ASN A 141 5.90 -5.74 -15.09
C ASN A 141 6.39 -4.33 -14.75
N MET A 142 5.48 -3.42 -14.42
CA MET A 142 5.76 -2.00 -14.19
C MET A 142 5.04 -1.49 -12.93
N GLY A 143 5.56 -0.41 -12.34
CA GLY A 143 4.93 0.25 -11.20
C GLY A 143 3.62 0.96 -11.57
N PRO A 144 2.68 1.15 -10.62
CA PRO A 144 1.36 1.74 -10.87
C PRO A 144 1.41 3.09 -11.60
N THR A 145 2.32 4.00 -11.21
CA THR A 145 2.45 5.32 -11.83
C THR A 145 2.80 5.22 -13.32
N ARG A 146 3.75 4.34 -13.66
CA ARG A 146 4.19 4.14 -15.04
C ARG A 146 3.10 3.51 -15.90
N ILE A 147 2.31 2.59 -15.34
CA ILE A 147 1.15 1.98 -16.01
C ILE A 147 0.12 3.05 -16.35
N VAL A 148 -0.23 3.91 -15.40
CA VAL A 148 -1.19 5.01 -15.62
C VAL A 148 -0.69 5.98 -16.68
N ASP A 149 0.57 6.40 -16.60
CA ASP A 149 1.13 7.33 -17.59
C ASP A 149 1.15 6.70 -18.99
N GLN A 150 1.61 5.45 -19.14
CA GLN A 150 1.60 4.74 -20.42
C GLN A 150 0.19 4.55 -20.99
N TYR A 151 -0.80 4.24 -20.13
CA TYR A 151 -2.18 4.12 -20.56
C TYR A 151 -2.73 5.45 -21.11
N LEU A 152 -2.44 6.56 -20.44
CA LEU A 152 -2.87 7.88 -20.91
C LEU A 152 -2.18 8.28 -22.21
N PHE A 153 -0.88 7.96 -22.37
CA PHE A 153 -0.18 8.13 -23.65
C PHE A 153 -0.81 7.27 -24.75
N TYR A 154 -1.07 5.99 -24.47
CA TYR A 154 -1.73 5.08 -25.39
C TYR A 154 -3.11 5.58 -25.83
N CYS A 155 -3.96 6.04 -24.90
CA CYS A 155 -5.27 6.60 -25.23
C CYS A 155 -5.12 7.84 -26.12
N LYS A 156 -4.17 8.73 -25.81
CA LYS A 156 -3.94 9.95 -26.57
C LYS A 156 -3.46 9.69 -28.00
N GLU A 157 -2.62 8.67 -28.20
CA GLU A 157 -2.02 8.38 -29.51
C GLU A 157 -2.88 7.44 -30.37
N MET A 158 -3.51 6.43 -29.76
CA MET A 158 -4.16 5.34 -30.48
C MET A 158 -5.69 5.39 -30.43
N CYS A 159 -6.28 6.17 -29.52
CA CYS A 159 -7.72 6.20 -29.29
C CYS A 159 -8.27 7.63 -29.31
N SER A 160 -8.31 8.26 -30.49
CA SER A 160 -8.71 9.66 -30.67
C SER A 160 -10.14 9.98 -30.23
N ASP A 161 -11.05 9.00 -30.22
CA ASP A 161 -12.46 9.18 -29.85
C ASP A 161 -12.81 8.69 -28.44
N PHE A 162 -11.80 8.30 -27.65
CA PHE A 162 -12.00 7.72 -26.32
C PHE A 162 -11.43 8.62 -25.22
N GLU A 163 -12.28 9.03 -24.29
CA GLU A 163 -11.88 9.80 -23.11
C GLU A 163 -11.60 8.84 -21.93
N PRO A 164 -10.35 8.73 -21.45
CA PRO A 164 -10.01 7.85 -20.35
C PRO A 164 -10.46 8.42 -19.00
N LEU A 165 -10.57 7.55 -17.99
CA LEU A 165 -10.81 7.95 -16.61
C LEU A 165 -9.67 8.82 -16.06
N GLY A 166 -10.01 9.67 -15.09
CA GLY A 166 -9.02 10.47 -14.36
C GLY A 166 -8.02 9.60 -13.58
N LYS A 167 -6.80 10.12 -13.38
CA LYS A 167 -5.68 9.41 -12.72
C LYS A 167 -6.07 8.78 -11.38
N SER A 168 -6.83 9.50 -10.54
CA SER A 168 -7.30 8.99 -9.23
C SER A 168 -8.14 7.73 -9.36
N SER A 169 -9.08 7.70 -10.31
CA SER A 169 -9.90 6.52 -10.60
C SER A 169 -9.06 5.37 -11.14
N LEU A 170 -8.11 5.63 -12.03
CA LEU A 170 -7.20 4.61 -12.56
C LEU A 170 -6.34 3.99 -11.45
N PHE A 171 -5.80 4.79 -10.53
CA PHE A 171 -5.07 4.26 -9.36
C PHE A 171 -5.97 3.43 -8.45
N THR A 172 -7.22 3.85 -8.25
CA THR A 172 -8.20 3.08 -7.47
C THR A 172 -8.46 1.71 -8.12
N ILE A 173 -8.61 1.66 -9.44
CA ILE A 173 -8.77 0.39 -10.18
C ILE A 173 -7.53 -0.49 -10.02
N LEU A 174 -6.32 0.08 -10.09
CA LEU A 174 -5.07 -0.66 -9.88
C LEU A 174 -4.96 -1.22 -8.45
N GLU A 175 -5.49 -0.52 -7.45
CA GLU A 175 -5.51 -0.95 -6.05
C GLU A 175 -6.54 -2.07 -5.81
N ILE A 176 -7.71 -2.01 -6.45
CA ILE A 176 -8.72 -3.07 -6.40
C ILE A 176 -8.21 -4.33 -7.12
N CYS A 177 -7.67 -4.14 -8.33
CA CYS A 177 -7.09 -5.21 -9.14
C CYS A 177 -5.69 -5.56 -8.62
N LYS A 178 -5.59 -6.06 -7.38
CA LYS A 178 -4.29 -6.39 -6.77
C LYS A 178 -3.56 -7.46 -7.57
N ALA A 179 -2.41 -7.07 -8.10
CA ALA A 179 -1.40 -7.92 -8.72
C ALA A 179 -0.05 -7.62 -8.07
N SER A 180 0.79 -8.64 -7.95
CA SER A 180 2.13 -8.46 -7.40
C SER A 180 2.96 -7.62 -8.36
N THR A 181 3.64 -6.58 -7.88
CA THR A 181 4.57 -5.85 -8.74
C THR A 181 5.85 -6.67 -8.90
N ARG A 182 6.38 -6.76 -10.12
CA ARG A 182 7.65 -7.45 -10.40
C ARG A 182 8.76 -6.75 -9.62
N LYS A 183 9.23 -7.36 -8.54
CA LYS A 183 10.35 -6.84 -7.73
C LYS A 183 11.71 -7.30 -8.24
N SER A 184 11.77 -8.41 -8.98
CA SER A 184 13.03 -8.96 -9.49
C SER A 184 12.83 -9.71 -10.80
N LEU A 185 13.64 -9.34 -11.79
CA LEU A 185 13.89 -10.10 -13.01
C LEU A 185 14.97 -11.12 -12.67
N LEU A 186 14.61 -12.39 -12.42
CA LEU A 186 15.52 -13.52 -12.67
C LEU A 186 16.67 -13.67 -11.65
N GLY A 187 17.34 -14.82 -11.68
CA GLY A 187 18.47 -15.19 -10.81
C GLY A 187 19.75 -14.36 -10.99
N ILE A 188 19.63 -13.08 -11.35
CA ILE A 188 20.69 -12.08 -11.25
C ILE A 188 20.44 -11.27 -9.98
N ASN A 189 21.43 -11.29 -9.09
CA ASN A 189 21.42 -10.47 -7.89
C ASN A 189 21.73 -9.01 -8.25
N TYR A 190 20.69 -8.17 -8.42
CA TYR A 190 20.83 -6.74 -8.73
C TYR A 190 21.29 -5.88 -7.53
N PHE A 191 21.58 -6.47 -6.37
CA PHE A 191 21.91 -5.74 -5.14
C PHE A 191 23.00 -4.66 -5.32
N ALA A 192 24.07 -4.94 -6.07
CA ALA A 192 25.13 -3.96 -6.30
C ALA A 192 24.69 -2.81 -7.24
N ALA A 193 23.85 -3.12 -8.24
CA ALA A 193 23.31 -2.13 -9.16
C ALA A 193 22.26 -1.25 -8.46
N GLU A 194 21.30 -1.86 -7.76
CA GLU A 194 20.27 -1.18 -6.96
C GLU A 194 20.89 -0.36 -5.83
N GLY A 195 21.86 -0.91 -5.10
CA GLY A 195 22.60 -0.16 -4.08
C GLY A 195 23.37 1.01 -4.69
N GLY A 196 23.97 0.82 -5.88
CA GLY A 196 24.60 1.90 -6.64
C GLY A 196 23.64 3.01 -7.02
N GLU A 197 22.49 2.67 -7.60
CA GLU A 197 21.42 3.59 -7.97
C GLU A 197 20.84 4.29 -6.73
N ALA A 198 20.74 3.59 -5.60
CA ALA A 198 20.29 4.17 -4.34
C ALA A 198 21.23 5.26 -3.83
N PHE A 199 22.55 5.06 -3.86
CA PHE A 199 23.51 6.14 -3.55
C PHE A 199 23.33 7.35 -4.46
N ASP A 200 23.17 7.12 -5.77
CA ASP A 200 22.98 8.20 -6.75
C ASP A 200 21.61 8.90 -6.55
N GLY A 201 20.58 8.15 -6.15
CA GLY A 201 19.25 8.65 -5.81
C GLY A 201 19.22 9.50 -4.55
N ILE A 202 19.90 9.07 -3.47
CA ILE A 202 20.04 9.85 -2.24
C ILE A 202 20.82 11.14 -2.52
N LYS A 203 21.91 11.07 -3.31
CA LYS A 203 22.66 12.26 -3.73
C LYS A 203 21.75 13.28 -4.42
N LYS A 204 20.90 12.84 -5.35
CA LYS A 204 19.92 13.71 -6.02
C LYS A 204 18.91 14.31 -5.05
N LEU A 205 18.40 13.53 -4.09
CA LEU A 205 17.48 14.04 -3.07
C LEU A 205 18.12 15.16 -2.23
N ILE A 206 19.42 15.08 -1.93
CA ILE A 206 20.15 16.15 -1.26
C ILE A 206 20.30 17.35 -2.19
N GLU A 207 20.74 17.14 -3.44
CA GLU A 207 20.95 18.20 -4.43
C GLU A 207 19.66 18.97 -4.76
N ASP A 208 18.54 18.28 -4.91
CA ASP A 208 17.22 18.87 -5.20
C ASP A 208 16.72 19.78 -4.05
N LYS A 209 17.23 19.57 -2.83
CA LYS A 209 16.88 20.33 -1.63
C LYS A 209 17.96 21.31 -1.20
N ALA A 210 19.14 21.26 -1.82
CA ALA A 210 20.28 22.07 -1.43
C ALA A 210 20.19 23.48 -2.04
N ALA A 211 19.83 24.45 -1.22
CA ALA A 211 20.35 25.82 -1.39
C ALA A 211 21.78 25.87 -0.81
N LEU A 212 22.73 25.18 -1.46
CA LEU A 212 24.19 25.18 -1.20
C LEU A 212 24.62 25.48 0.26
N SER A 213 24.19 24.64 1.22
CA SER A 213 24.74 24.67 2.58
C SER A 213 26.00 23.79 2.66
N MET A 214 27.00 24.17 3.46
CA MET A 214 28.20 23.35 3.73
C MET A 214 27.86 21.92 4.18
N ASP A 215 26.72 21.73 4.85
CA ASP A 215 26.25 20.42 5.29
C ASP A 215 25.86 19.50 4.12
N SER A 216 25.32 20.04 3.04
CA SER A 216 24.94 19.26 1.85
C SER A 216 26.16 18.66 1.16
N GLU A 217 27.23 19.44 1.00
CA GLU A 217 28.49 18.98 0.41
C GLU A 217 29.17 17.91 1.28
N ARG A 218 29.19 18.11 2.60
CA ARG A 218 29.72 17.15 3.57
C ARG A 218 28.97 15.81 3.49
N LEU A 219 27.63 15.84 3.43
CA LEU A 219 26.81 14.62 3.31
C LEU A 219 27.08 13.89 1.99
N ILE A 220 27.16 14.61 0.87
CA ILE A 220 27.45 14.02 -0.43
C ILE A 220 28.84 13.35 -0.43
N GLU A 221 29.85 13.98 0.17
CA GLU A 221 31.19 13.39 0.24
C GLU A 221 31.22 12.16 1.15
N ASN A 222 30.53 12.19 2.29
CA ASN A 222 30.37 11.04 3.16
C ASN A 222 29.65 9.87 2.45
N LEU A 223 28.62 10.15 1.63
CA LEU A 223 27.93 9.13 0.83
C LEU A 223 28.87 8.49 -0.20
N LYS A 224 29.74 9.29 -0.85
CA LYS A 224 30.75 8.74 -1.78
C LYS A 224 31.74 7.83 -1.04
N ARG A 225 32.24 8.25 0.11
CA ARG A 225 33.13 7.44 0.96
C ARG A 225 32.47 6.14 1.39
N ALA A 226 31.22 6.20 1.85
CA ALA A 226 30.45 5.03 2.25
C ALA A 226 30.21 4.06 1.07
N ARG A 227 29.94 4.58 -0.13
CA ARG A 227 29.84 3.77 -1.35
C ARG A 227 31.17 3.10 -1.70
N PHE A 228 32.28 3.81 -1.58
CA PHE A 228 33.61 3.24 -1.83
C PHE A 228 33.93 2.14 -0.81
N TYR A 229 33.68 2.39 0.47
CA TYR A 229 33.85 1.42 1.54
C TYR A 229 33.12 0.10 1.27
N LEU A 230 31.85 0.14 0.84
CA LEU A 230 31.11 -1.07 0.49
C LEU A 230 31.70 -1.78 -0.75
N LYS A 231 32.24 -1.04 -1.73
CA LYS A 231 32.84 -1.65 -2.93
C LYS A 231 34.16 -2.36 -2.64
N SER A 232 34.99 -1.79 -1.77
CA SER A 232 36.34 -2.29 -1.47
C SER A 232 36.43 -2.92 -0.08
N ASP A 233 36.57 -2.09 0.95
CA ASP A 233 37.19 -2.47 2.23
C ASP A 233 36.26 -3.31 3.09
N TYR A 234 34.94 -3.11 2.97
CA TYR A 234 33.96 -3.88 3.73
C TYR A 234 34.18 -5.39 3.56
N LYS A 235 34.53 -5.84 2.34
CA LYS A 235 34.76 -7.27 2.07
C LYS A 235 35.99 -7.82 2.77
N VAL A 236 36.98 -6.98 3.05
CA VAL A 236 38.23 -7.37 3.72
C VAL A 236 38.03 -7.39 5.25
N HIS A 237 37.08 -6.60 5.76
CA HIS A 237 36.76 -6.55 7.17
C HIS A 237 35.91 -7.74 7.63
N VAL A 238 35.02 -8.25 6.76
CA VAL A 238 34.15 -9.38 7.08
C VAL A 238 34.96 -10.67 7.27
N ARG A 239 34.65 -11.40 8.35
CA ARG A 239 35.27 -12.68 8.72
C ARG A 239 34.24 -13.63 9.28
N ARG A 240 34.59 -14.92 9.37
CA ARG A 240 33.73 -15.92 10.03
C ARG A 240 33.43 -15.56 11.49
N SER A 241 34.43 -15.02 12.19
CA SER A 241 34.41 -14.64 13.60
C SER A 241 35.05 -13.25 13.71
N SER A 242 34.38 -12.31 14.36
CA SER A 242 34.87 -10.94 14.55
C SER A 242 34.18 -10.29 15.74
N ASP A 243 34.94 -9.53 16.53
CA ASP A 243 34.41 -8.76 17.66
C ASP A 243 33.52 -7.57 17.22
N ILE A 244 33.35 -7.37 15.90
CA ILE A 244 32.46 -6.36 15.33
C ILE A 244 31.25 -7.09 14.73
N ALA A 245 30.06 -6.81 15.26
CA ALA A 245 28.81 -7.44 14.85
C ALA A 245 28.57 -7.42 13.33
N ASP A 246 28.80 -6.28 12.68
CA ASP A 246 28.63 -6.07 11.24
C ASP A 246 29.60 -6.85 10.34
N HIS A 247 30.70 -7.36 10.92
CA HIS A 247 31.78 -8.05 10.23
C HIS A 247 31.79 -9.55 10.53
N CYS A 248 31.11 -9.99 11.58
CA CYS A 248 31.04 -11.38 11.99
C CYS A 248 29.95 -12.12 11.20
N CYS A 249 30.34 -13.00 10.27
CA CYS A 249 29.37 -13.80 9.52
C CYS A 249 28.51 -14.68 10.43
N ALA A 250 29.12 -15.30 11.46
CA ALA A 250 28.40 -16.19 12.38
C ALA A 250 27.27 -15.44 13.11
N TYR A 251 27.52 -14.20 13.53
CA TYR A 251 26.53 -13.37 14.20
C TYR A 251 25.54 -12.73 13.23
N ALA A 252 26.03 -12.00 12.21
CA ALA A 252 25.20 -11.19 11.34
C ALA A 252 24.31 -11.99 10.36
N LEU A 253 24.62 -13.27 10.13
CA LEU A 253 23.77 -14.18 9.34
C LEU A 253 22.90 -15.11 10.20
N SER A 254 23.03 -15.05 11.53
CA SER A 254 22.27 -15.88 12.47
C SER A 254 20.78 -15.49 12.47
N ASP A 255 19.88 -16.44 12.29
CA ASP A 255 18.42 -16.21 12.37
C ASP A 255 17.84 -16.76 13.67
N LEU A 256 17.59 -15.87 14.64
CA LEU A 256 17.01 -16.20 15.95
C LEU A 256 15.65 -16.91 15.87
N LYS A 257 14.93 -16.84 14.73
CA LYS A 257 13.64 -17.51 14.55
C LYS A 257 13.77 -18.95 14.06
N GLY A 258 14.88 -19.30 13.42
CA GLY A 258 15.11 -20.62 12.85
C GLY A 258 16.21 -21.35 13.60
N GLN A 259 15.87 -22.32 14.45
CA GLN A 259 16.85 -23.08 15.25
C GLN A 259 17.99 -23.68 14.42
N ASN A 260 17.74 -24.04 13.15
CA ASN A 260 18.75 -24.60 12.24
C ASN A 260 19.65 -23.56 11.56
N PHE A 261 19.29 -22.28 11.67
CA PHE A 261 20.00 -21.14 11.07
C PHE A 261 20.59 -20.21 12.14
N VAL A 262 20.52 -20.61 13.41
CA VAL A 262 21.24 -19.95 14.50
C VAL A 262 22.66 -20.49 14.56
N GLN A 263 23.62 -19.58 14.67
CA GLN A 263 24.99 -19.91 15.00
C GLN A 263 25.41 -19.10 16.23
N ASP A 264 26.00 -19.77 17.21
CA ASP A 264 26.54 -19.13 18.41
C ASP A 264 27.97 -18.63 18.15
N CYS A 265 28.29 -17.50 18.77
CA CYS A 265 29.65 -16.96 18.84
C CYS A 265 30.25 -17.25 20.21
N ASP A 266 31.53 -17.61 20.24
CA ASP A 266 32.35 -17.78 21.44
C ASP A 266 33.07 -16.49 21.89
N HIS A 267 32.74 -15.37 21.27
CA HIS A 267 33.32 -14.04 21.47
C HIS A 267 32.22 -12.99 21.64
N GLU A 268 32.58 -11.85 22.22
CA GLU A 268 31.69 -10.70 22.38
C GLU A 268 31.78 -9.76 21.16
N HIS A 269 30.72 -9.00 20.92
CA HIS A 269 30.64 -8.03 19.81
C HIS A 269 30.68 -6.60 20.35
N ASP A 270 31.72 -6.27 21.12
CA ASP A 270 31.87 -4.99 21.84
C ASP A 270 32.61 -3.91 21.03
N GLN A 271 33.26 -4.29 19.92
CA GLN A 271 33.96 -3.36 19.05
C GLN A 271 33.05 -2.77 17.97
N SER A 272 33.42 -1.59 17.48
CA SER A 272 32.70 -0.91 16.40
C SER A 272 33.63 -0.53 15.26
N CYS A 273 33.12 -0.63 14.03
CA CYS A 273 33.85 -0.21 12.84
C CYS A 273 33.49 1.25 12.50
N ILE A 274 34.52 2.10 12.42
CA ILE A 274 34.36 3.53 12.08
C ILE A 274 33.62 3.72 10.75
N GLU A 275 33.97 2.98 9.69
CA GLU A 275 33.33 3.12 8.38
C GLU A 275 31.89 2.60 8.36
N CYS A 276 31.57 1.53 9.09
CA CYS A 276 30.19 1.06 9.25
C CYS A 276 29.33 2.08 10.02
N SER A 277 29.88 2.64 11.10
CA SER A 277 29.25 3.73 11.84
C SER A 277 29.06 4.97 10.97
N ASN A 278 30.05 5.33 10.16
CA ASN A 278 29.96 6.46 9.22
C ASN A 278 28.84 6.26 8.20
N LEU A 279 28.69 5.07 7.62
CA LEU A 279 27.58 4.76 6.72
C LEU A 279 26.23 4.95 7.42
N SER A 280 26.05 4.33 8.59
CA SER A 280 24.80 4.45 9.36
C SER A 280 24.49 5.89 9.76
N ASN A 281 25.49 6.61 10.26
CA ASN A 281 25.35 8.01 10.67
C ASN A 281 25.01 8.91 9.48
N THR A 282 25.67 8.72 8.34
CA THR A 282 25.40 9.50 7.12
C THR A 282 23.97 9.29 6.63
N LEU A 283 23.46 8.05 6.65
CA LEU A 283 22.08 7.76 6.28
C LEU A 283 21.08 8.42 7.25
N ASN A 284 21.33 8.32 8.56
CA ASN A 284 20.48 8.94 9.57
C ASN A 284 20.51 10.49 9.50
N GLU A 285 21.68 11.09 9.26
CA GLU A 285 21.82 12.53 9.05
C GLU A 285 21.09 12.98 7.77
N THR A 286 21.18 12.19 6.69
CA THR A 286 20.47 12.50 5.44
C THR A 286 18.96 12.43 5.61
N GLU A 287 18.46 11.43 6.35
CA GLU A 287 17.03 11.33 6.65
C GLU A 287 16.53 12.55 7.42
N ARG A 288 17.32 13.02 8.39
CA ARG A 288 17.02 14.23 9.16
C ARG A 288 17.02 15.48 8.28
N PHE A 289 18.04 15.62 7.44
CA PHE A 289 18.13 16.72 6.48
C PHE A 289 16.90 16.79 5.57
N ILE A 290 16.42 15.66 5.05
CA ILE A 290 15.20 15.61 4.23
C ILE A 290 13.97 16.06 5.03
N LYS A 291 13.86 15.63 6.30
CA LYS A 291 12.74 16.01 7.19
C LYS A 291 12.74 17.49 7.59
N GLU A 292 13.92 18.10 7.70
CA GLU A 292 14.07 19.51 8.10
C GLU A 292 13.93 20.48 6.92
N THR A 293 14.22 20.02 5.70
CA THR A 293 14.24 20.89 4.50
C THR A 293 12.91 20.94 3.76
N GLU A 294 12.07 19.91 3.86
CA GLU A 294 10.76 19.89 3.20
C GLU A 294 9.65 20.35 4.17
N THR A 295 8.99 21.44 3.80
CA THR A 295 7.90 22.04 4.59
C THR A 295 6.53 21.60 4.12
N ASP A 296 6.42 21.09 2.89
CA ASP A 296 5.18 20.53 2.35
C ASP A 296 5.01 19.07 2.80
N GLU A 297 3.90 18.78 3.48
CA GLU A 297 3.65 17.47 4.11
C GLU A 297 3.53 16.33 3.08
N GLU A 298 2.92 16.58 1.91
CA GLU A 298 2.76 15.55 0.87
C GLU A 298 4.08 15.26 0.15
N LEU A 299 4.86 16.31 -0.13
CA LEU A 299 6.19 16.16 -0.72
C LEU A 299 7.16 15.49 0.26
N LEU A 300 7.03 15.79 1.56
CA LEU A 300 7.84 15.19 2.61
C LEU A 300 7.59 13.69 2.71
N ASP A 301 6.33 13.26 2.79
CA ASP A 301 5.98 11.83 2.83
C ASP A 301 6.54 11.08 1.61
N ARG A 302 6.43 11.68 0.42
CA ARG A 302 7.00 11.10 -0.81
C ARG A 302 8.52 11.00 -0.76
N ALA A 303 9.21 12.06 -0.32
CA ALA A 303 10.66 12.11 -0.23
C ALA A 303 11.19 11.09 0.79
N VAL A 304 10.57 11.00 1.96
CA VAL A 304 10.93 10.03 3.01
C VAL A 304 10.71 8.60 2.53
N LYS A 305 9.55 8.28 1.91
CA LYS A 305 9.31 6.94 1.35
C LYS A 305 10.36 6.56 0.31
N LYS A 306 10.71 7.49 -0.58
CA LYS A 306 11.74 7.28 -1.60
C LYS A 306 13.12 7.07 -0.97
N PHE A 307 13.48 7.88 0.02
CA PHE A 307 14.73 7.71 0.78
C PHE A 307 14.79 6.36 1.51
N GLN A 308 13.71 5.93 2.16
CA GLN A 308 13.65 4.63 2.83
C GLN A 308 13.86 3.47 1.85
N SER A 309 13.25 3.53 0.67
CA SER A 309 13.51 2.53 -0.37
C SER A 309 14.99 2.50 -0.79
N TYR A 310 15.67 3.64 -0.87
CA TYR A 310 17.12 3.67 -1.16
C TYR A 310 17.96 3.13 -0.01
N ARG A 311 17.61 3.46 1.23
CA ARG A 311 18.26 2.92 2.43
C ARG A 311 18.18 1.39 2.45
N GLU A 312 17.00 0.84 2.21
CA GLU A 312 16.79 -0.62 2.12
C GLU A 312 17.67 -1.26 1.03
N SER A 313 17.80 -0.65 -0.15
CA SER A 313 18.69 -1.15 -1.21
C SER A 313 20.17 -1.15 -0.81
N ILE A 314 20.64 -0.13 -0.07
CA ILE A 314 22.03 -0.05 0.42
C ILE A 314 22.28 -1.11 1.50
N GLU A 315 21.35 -1.27 2.45
CA GLU A 315 21.44 -2.29 3.50
C GLU A 315 21.40 -3.70 2.89
N ALA A 316 20.54 -3.93 1.89
CA ALA A 316 20.47 -5.18 1.14
C ALA A 316 21.78 -5.47 0.40
N TRP A 317 22.43 -4.45 -0.16
CA TRP A 317 23.75 -4.58 -0.79
C TRP A 317 24.83 -4.97 0.23
N LYS A 318 24.91 -4.29 1.37
CA LYS A 318 25.84 -4.65 2.46
C LYS A 318 25.62 -6.10 2.91
N ALA A 319 24.38 -6.50 3.15
CA ALA A 319 24.05 -7.86 3.54
C ALA A 319 24.39 -8.89 2.45
N HIS A 320 24.23 -8.53 1.16
CA HIS A 320 24.67 -9.37 0.06
C HIS A 320 26.18 -9.60 0.06
N LEU A 321 26.98 -8.56 0.32
CA LEU A 321 28.44 -8.70 0.42
C LEU A 321 28.85 -9.67 1.54
N LEU A 322 28.23 -9.55 2.71
CA LEU A 322 28.41 -10.47 3.83
C LEU A 322 28.09 -11.92 3.43
N ARG A 323 26.95 -12.15 2.77
CA ARG A 323 26.55 -13.48 2.27
C ARG A 323 27.55 -14.05 1.26
N SER A 324 28.02 -13.24 0.31
CA SER A 324 28.98 -13.67 -0.70
C SER A 324 30.29 -14.15 -0.07
N ILE A 325 30.77 -13.46 0.96
CA ILE A 325 32.01 -13.84 1.67
C ILE A 325 31.80 -15.14 2.45
N ASN A 326 30.66 -15.29 3.13
CA ASN A 326 30.32 -16.56 3.79
C ASN A 326 30.23 -17.74 2.79
N GLN A 327 29.67 -17.51 1.60
CA GLN A 327 29.62 -18.51 0.53
C GLN A 327 31.01 -18.88 0.03
N ASP A 328 31.89 -17.89 -0.18
CA ASP A 328 33.28 -18.13 -0.58
C ASP A 328 34.06 -18.90 0.50
N LEU A 329 33.87 -18.58 1.78
CA LEU A 329 34.46 -19.35 2.88
C LEU A 329 33.97 -20.81 2.88
N CYS A 330 32.70 -21.06 2.58
CA CYS A 330 32.18 -22.41 2.44
C CYS A 330 32.84 -23.15 1.26
N ARG A 331 32.99 -22.46 0.12
CA ARG A 331 33.68 -22.99 -1.07
C ARG A 331 35.12 -23.35 -0.75
N GLU A 332 35.88 -22.46 -0.12
CA GLU A 332 37.28 -22.73 0.30
C GLU A 332 37.38 -23.91 1.27
N ASN A 333 36.49 -23.97 2.27
CA ASN A 333 36.45 -25.08 3.22
C ASN A 333 36.15 -26.42 2.54
N LEU A 334 35.30 -26.43 1.51
CA LEU A 334 35.01 -27.63 0.74
C LEU A 334 36.21 -28.03 -0.10
N LEU A 335 36.84 -27.08 -0.82
CA LEU A 335 38.05 -27.33 -1.61
C LEU A 335 39.19 -27.90 -0.76
N ASN A 336 39.39 -27.39 0.45
CA ASN A 336 40.42 -27.87 1.37
C ASN A 336 40.16 -29.27 1.95
N LYS A 337 38.92 -29.77 1.85
CA LYS A 337 38.50 -31.08 2.35
C LYS A 337 38.36 -32.14 1.26
N LEU A 338 38.57 -31.76 -0.01
CA LEU A 338 38.55 -32.71 -1.11
C LEU A 338 39.65 -33.76 -0.93
N SER A 339 39.25 -35.02 -1.06
CA SER A 339 40.19 -36.13 -1.20
C SER A 339 40.79 -36.18 -2.61
N ASN A 340 41.83 -37.00 -2.80
CA ASN A 340 42.54 -37.09 -4.09
C ASN A 340 41.68 -37.68 -5.22
N ASP A 341 40.56 -38.33 -4.89
CA ASP A 341 39.61 -38.95 -5.81
C ASP A 341 38.31 -38.15 -5.98
N GLU A 342 38.18 -37.00 -5.31
CA GLU A 342 37.03 -36.11 -5.42
C GLU A 342 37.32 -34.90 -6.31
N ILE A 343 36.29 -34.44 -7.03
CA ILE A 343 36.36 -33.25 -7.89
C ILE A 343 35.22 -32.32 -7.50
N TYR A 344 35.55 -31.04 -7.27
CA TYR A 344 34.54 -29.99 -7.14
C TYR A 344 34.26 -29.38 -8.52
N LEU A 345 32.97 -29.34 -8.89
CA LEU A 345 32.51 -28.73 -10.12
C LEU A 345 31.68 -27.50 -9.77
N ASN A 346 32.16 -26.32 -10.17
CA ASN A 346 31.36 -25.09 -10.12
C ASN A 346 30.65 -24.91 -11.46
N LEU A 347 29.33 -25.09 -11.47
CA LEU A 347 28.52 -24.97 -12.67
C LEU A 347 27.81 -23.63 -12.69
N ASP A 348 28.25 -22.73 -13.58
CA ASP A 348 27.54 -21.48 -13.82
C ASP A 348 26.61 -21.61 -15.04
N TRP A 349 25.45 -20.97 -14.94
CA TRP A 349 24.48 -20.90 -16.02
C TRP A 349 24.87 -19.74 -16.93
N ALA A 350 25.48 -20.07 -18.06
CA ALA A 350 25.84 -19.07 -19.06
C ALA A 350 24.67 -18.80 -20.02
N MET A 351 24.96 -18.01 -21.06
CA MET A 351 24.04 -17.65 -22.14
C MET A 351 23.32 -18.85 -22.74
N LYS A 352 22.19 -18.62 -23.41
CA LYS A 352 21.59 -19.66 -24.25
C LYS A 352 22.47 -19.95 -25.47
N PHE A 353 22.50 -21.20 -25.88
CA PHE A 353 23.05 -21.59 -27.17
C PHE A 353 22.16 -21.03 -28.28
N LEU A 354 22.69 -20.04 -29.01
CA LEU A 354 22.04 -19.46 -30.17
C LEU A 354 22.85 -19.85 -31.42
N PRO A 355 22.34 -20.75 -32.30
CA PRO A 355 23.06 -21.19 -33.50
C PRO A 355 23.45 -20.04 -34.44
N VAL A 356 22.72 -18.92 -34.39
CA VAL A 356 22.84 -17.80 -35.35
C VAL A 356 23.61 -16.62 -34.76
N LYS A 357 23.76 -16.52 -33.43
CA LYS A 357 24.40 -15.38 -32.76
C LYS A 357 25.49 -15.86 -31.83
N SER A 358 26.72 -15.36 -32.00
CA SER A 358 27.84 -15.69 -31.11
C SER A 358 27.85 -14.90 -29.80
N ARG A 359 27.16 -13.75 -29.75
CA ARG A 359 27.04 -12.88 -28.58
C ARG A 359 25.67 -12.21 -28.54
N GLU A 360 25.21 -11.91 -27.34
CA GLU A 360 23.98 -11.18 -27.03
C GLU A 360 24.25 -10.28 -25.81
N PRO A 361 23.52 -9.18 -25.63
CA PRO A 361 23.65 -8.37 -24.42
C PRO A 361 23.06 -9.10 -23.20
N GLN A 362 23.64 -8.89 -22.01
CA GLN A 362 23.22 -9.57 -20.77
C GLN A 362 21.72 -9.39 -20.44
N SER A 363 21.14 -8.26 -20.85
CA SER A 363 19.71 -7.98 -20.73
C SER A 363 18.81 -8.96 -21.48
N GLU A 364 19.35 -9.66 -22.48
CA GLU A 364 18.62 -10.62 -23.30
C GLU A 364 18.90 -12.09 -22.93
N PHE A 365 19.67 -12.40 -21.88
CA PHE A 365 20.09 -13.78 -21.59
C PHE A 365 18.93 -14.71 -21.17
N PHE A 366 17.80 -14.15 -20.73
CA PHE A 366 16.76 -14.89 -20.02
C PHE A 366 15.43 -14.95 -20.75
N ASP A 367 14.55 -15.84 -20.29
CA ASP A 367 13.23 -16.15 -20.86
C ASP A 367 13.28 -16.69 -22.31
N LYS A 368 14.45 -17.22 -22.68
CA LYS A 368 14.68 -17.86 -23.98
C LYS A 368 14.51 -19.37 -23.85
N ARG A 369 13.71 -19.95 -24.75
CA ARG A 369 13.62 -21.41 -24.90
C ARG A 369 14.90 -21.92 -25.61
N GLY A 370 15.43 -23.06 -25.18
CA GLY A 370 16.60 -23.68 -25.80
C GLY A 370 17.66 -24.19 -24.81
N ILE A 371 18.76 -24.69 -25.36
CA ILE A 371 19.89 -25.27 -24.60
C ILE A 371 20.67 -24.13 -23.93
N SER A 372 20.95 -24.24 -22.63
CA SER A 372 21.86 -23.32 -21.94
C SER A 372 23.30 -23.78 -22.14
N TRP A 373 24.21 -22.83 -22.35
CA TRP A 373 25.62 -23.11 -22.12
C TRP A 373 25.83 -23.35 -20.62
N HIS A 374 26.54 -24.42 -20.29
CA HIS A 374 27.06 -24.65 -18.96
C HIS A 374 28.54 -24.36 -19.01
N ILE A 375 28.99 -23.42 -18.19
CA ILE A 375 30.42 -23.19 -18.01
C ILE A 375 30.77 -23.87 -16.68
N THR A 376 31.64 -24.87 -16.79
CA THR A 376 32.28 -25.47 -15.62
C THR A 376 33.60 -24.74 -15.42
N VAL A 377 33.77 -24.09 -14.26
CA VAL A 377 34.99 -23.35 -13.90
C VAL A 377 35.74 -24.09 -12.81
#